data_AF-A0A947CDT8-F1
#
_entry.id   AF-A0A947CDT8-F1
#
_cell.length_a   1.000
_cell.length_b   1.000
_cell.length_c   1.000
_cell.angle_alpha   90.00
_cell.angle_beta   90.00
_cell.angle_gamma   90.00
#
_symmetry.space_group_name_H-M   'P 1'
#
loop_
_entity.id
_entity.type
_entity.pdbx_description
1 polymer ?
#
loop_
_entity_poly.entity_id
_entity_poly.type
_entity_poly.pdbx_seq_one_letter_code
_entity_poly.pdbx_strand_id
1 'polypeptide(L)'
;MRRGYALPKLLSAMIVAGMSVGVTPDLSAQDRVPGVIPELAPAECTVADARVAVLLLGSYHMSNPGADRFNLESDDVLSDRRQGEILAVVEGLAEFAPTRVAIESPWGDTISPARYQAYMEGEGELSRQEEEQIGFRLAARMGLETVYPVDVKIGLPDDRLESVLAARPELGRYMAGLQEYGEWAMASMGKWLSEGSVGQMLYRMNTPEAIAWADRGYLEFFLPLGAGDDYAGAEYVATWYERNLKIFSNLHRISAPGDRVFVVFGAGHVPHLRYFVTLSPHFCLEDPLTYLTE
;
A
#
# COMPACT_ATOMS: atom_id res chain seq x y z
N MET A 1 -4.31 -24.78 37.35
CA MET A 1 -3.79 -23.41 37.57
C MET A 1 -3.22 -22.89 36.26
N ARG A 2 -4.00 -22.12 35.49
CA ARG A 2 -3.51 -21.35 34.34
C ARG A 2 -3.72 -19.88 34.69
N ARG A 3 -2.62 -19.13 34.85
CA ARG A 3 -2.65 -17.69 35.10
C ARG A 3 -3.04 -16.99 33.79
N GLY A 4 -4.25 -16.45 33.75
CA GLY A 4 -4.64 -15.49 32.72
C GLY A 4 -4.04 -14.13 33.07
N TYR A 5 -3.25 -13.58 32.16
CA TYR A 5 -2.89 -12.16 32.21
C TYR A 5 -4.04 -11.37 31.60
N ALA A 6 -4.84 -10.72 32.45
CA ALA A 6 -5.76 -9.69 32.01
C ALA A 6 -4.95 -8.42 31.73
N LEU A 7 -4.88 -8.00 30.46
CA LEU A 7 -4.38 -6.67 30.11
C LEU A 7 -5.35 -5.63 30.71
N PRO A 8 -4.89 -4.66 31.53
CA PRO A 8 -5.76 -3.60 32.00
C PRO A 8 -6.15 -2.68 30.82
N LYS A 9 -7.42 -2.26 30.81
CA LYS A 9 -7.98 -1.27 29.89
C LYS A 9 -7.17 0.03 29.96
N LEU A 10 -6.25 0.21 29.05
CA LEU A 10 -5.55 1.47 28.81
C LEU A 10 -6.18 2.11 27.57
N LEU A 11 -7.19 2.96 27.77
CA LEU A 11 -7.48 4.09 26.87
C LEU A 11 -8.62 4.94 27.47
N SER A 12 -8.31 6.18 27.85
CA SER A 12 -9.15 7.38 27.62
C SER A 12 -8.54 8.59 28.34
N ALA A 13 -7.65 9.30 27.65
CA ALA A 13 -7.37 10.71 27.90
C ALA A 13 -6.64 11.30 26.68
N MET A 14 -7.34 11.39 25.53
CA MET A 14 -6.97 12.37 24.53
C MET A 14 -7.67 13.67 24.89
N ILE A 15 -6.87 14.68 25.22
CA ILE A 15 -7.28 15.98 25.71
C ILE A 15 -7.96 16.75 24.57
N VAL A 16 -9.25 17.04 24.73
CA VAL A 16 -9.94 18.14 24.02
C VAL A 16 -10.00 19.30 25.00
N ALA A 17 -9.20 20.34 24.76
CA ALA A 17 -9.27 21.58 25.54
C ALA A 17 -10.49 22.40 25.07
N GLY A 18 -11.63 22.23 25.76
CA GLY A 18 -12.80 23.10 25.67
C GLY A 18 -13.08 23.73 27.03
N MET A 19 -13.01 25.06 27.10
CA MET A 19 -13.20 25.86 28.31
C MET A 19 -14.61 25.68 28.94
N SER A 20 -14.70 25.40 30.24
CA SER A 20 -15.68 26.02 31.15
C SER A 20 -15.26 25.81 32.62
N VAL A 21 -15.72 26.72 33.48
CA VAL A 21 -15.10 27.15 34.73
C VAL A 21 -15.46 26.26 35.92
N GLY A 22 -14.46 25.96 36.76
CA GLY A 22 -14.58 26.03 38.22
C GLY A 22 -14.78 24.73 38.98
N VAL A 23 -13.67 24.03 39.30
CA VAL A 23 -13.33 23.47 40.63
C VAL A 23 -11.82 23.24 40.60
N THR A 24 -11.06 23.79 41.54
CA THR A 24 -9.60 23.63 41.64
C THR A 24 -9.22 22.31 42.32
N PRO A 25 -8.45 21.42 41.69
CA PRO A 25 -7.52 20.55 42.40
C PRO A 25 -6.14 21.20 42.45
N ASP A 26 -5.51 21.09 43.61
CA ASP A 26 -4.14 21.52 43.90
C ASP A 26 -3.14 20.81 42.96
N LEU A 27 -2.62 21.55 41.98
CA LEU A 27 -1.62 21.09 41.01
C LEU A 27 -0.22 21.54 41.46
N SER A 28 0.25 21.03 42.59
CA SER A 28 1.64 21.20 43.02
C SER A 28 2.57 20.10 42.48
N ALA A 29 2.38 19.69 41.24
CA ALA A 29 3.36 18.91 40.48
C ALA A 29 3.71 19.69 39.22
N GLN A 30 4.87 20.34 39.27
CA GLN A 30 5.57 20.92 38.14
C GLN A 30 6.02 19.81 37.16
N ASP A 31 5.08 19.11 36.54
CA ASP A 31 5.37 18.30 35.36
C ASP A 31 4.96 19.11 34.14
N ARG A 32 5.99 19.73 33.56
CA ARG A 32 5.95 20.55 32.35
C ARG A 32 5.19 19.77 31.27
N VAL A 33 4.00 20.23 30.89
CA VAL A 33 3.61 20.10 29.48
C VAL A 33 4.71 20.82 28.71
N PRO A 34 5.49 20.15 27.84
CA PRO A 34 6.49 20.85 27.06
C PRO A 34 5.79 21.98 26.32
N GLY A 35 6.20 23.23 26.57
CA GLY A 35 5.58 24.42 25.97
C GLY A 35 5.77 24.54 24.45
N VAL A 36 6.33 23.51 23.82
CA VAL A 36 6.55 23.40 22.38
C VAL A 36 6.17 21.98 21.98
N ILE A 37 5.12 21.83 21.18
CA ILE A 37 4.85 20.58 20.46
C ILE A 37 6.04 20.37 19.52
N PRO A 38 6.78 19.25 19.62
CA PRO A 38 7.91 19.01 18.73
C PRO A 38 7.44 19.02 17.27
N GLU A 39 8.19 19.71 16.42
CA GLU A 39 7.94 19.76 14.98
C GLU A 39 8.04 18.34 14.40
N LEU A 40 7.08 17.97 13.55
CA LEU A 40 7.10 16.67 12.89
C LEU A 40 8.28 16.62 11.92
N ALA A 41 8.99 15.49 11.89
CA ALA A 41 10.00 15.25 10.86
C ALA A 41 9.36 15.35 9.46
N PRO A 42 10.11 15.80 8.43
CA PRO A 42 9.58 15.87 7.08
C PRO A 42 9.13 14.49 6.61
N ALA A 43 8.08 14.46 5.79
CA ALA A 43 7.57 13.23 5.20
C ALA A 43 8.61 12.56 4.30
N GLU A 44 9.29 13.37 3.50
CA GLU A 44 10.29 12.93 2.53
C GLU A 44 11.63 12.65 3.19
N CYS A 45 12.41 11.76 2.57
CA CYS A 45 13.76 11.48 3.02
C CYS A 45 14.70 12.66 2.79
N THR A 46 15.68 12.80 3.69
CA THR A 46 16.76 13.78 3.55
C THR A 46 18.11 13.07 3.58
N VAL A 47 19.16 13.73 3.09
CA VAL A 47 20.51 13.13 2.99
C VAL A 47 21.07 12.67 4.35
N ALA A 48 20.65 13.30 5.45
CA ALA A 48 21.09 12.98 6.81
C ALA A 48 20.10 12.08 7.58
N ASP A 49 19.09 11.53 6.90
CA ASP A 49 18.02 10.79 7.55
C ASP A 49 18.48 9.39 7.99
N ALA A 50 18.30 9.08 9.27
CA ALA A 50 18.57 7.77 9.84
C ALA A 50 17.32 6.86 9.86
N ARG A 51 16.15 7.39 9.48
CA ARG A 51 14.91 6.62 9.33
C ARG A 51 15.06 5.60 8.19
N VAL A 52 14.08 4.72 8.10
CA VAL A 52 13.97 3.79 6.99
C VAL A 52 13.42 4.55 5.78
N ALA A 53 14.17 4.58 4.68
CA ALA A 53 13.70 5.15 3.43
C ALA A 53 12.79 4.16 2.71
N VAL A 54 11.59 4.57 2.33
CA VAL A 54 10.61 3.69 1.68
C VAL A 54 10.29 4.20 0.28
N LEU A 55 10.61 3.39 -0.72
CA LEU A 55 10.20 3.59 -2.11
C LEU A 55 9.00 2.70 -2.43
N LEU A 56 7.80 3.30 -2.48
CA LEU A 56 6.54 2.60 -2.78
C LEU A 56 6.24 2.69 -4.28
N LEU A 57 6.23 1.54 -4.96
CA LEU A 57 5.82 1.42 -6.35
C LEU A 57 4.45 0.76 -6.44
N GLY A 58 3.45 1.54 -6.87
CA GLY A 58 2.16 1.05 -7.31
C GLY A 58 2.25 0.40 -8.69
N SER A 59 1.80 -0.84 -8.80
CA SER A 59 1.74 -1.61 -10.03
C SER A 59 0.31 -1.86 -10.47
N TYR A 60 0.15 -2.21 -11.74
CA TYR A 60 -1.00 -2.98 -12.20
C TYR A 60 -0.68 -4.48 -12.00
N HIS A 61 -1.68 -5.30 -11.71
CA HIS A 61 -1.47 -6.74 -11.57
C HIS A 61 -1.08 -7.35 -12.92
N MET A 62 0.22 -7.53 -13.14
CA MET A 62 0.80 -7.84 -14.46
C MET A 62 0.40 -9.23 -14.97
N SER A 63 0.06 -10.13 -14.04
CA SER A 63 -0.40 -11.47 -14.37
C SER A 63 -1.81 -11.50 -14.98
N ASN A 64 -2.61 -10.44 -14.78
CA ASN A 64 -3.98 -10.24 -15.26
C ASN A 64 -4.71 -11.54 -15.67
N PRO A 65 -5.09 -12.40 -14.71
CA PRO A 65 -5.62 -13.72 -15.00
C PRO A 65 -7.06 -13.71 -15.55
N GLY A 66 -7.71 -12.55 -15.65
CA GLY A 66 -9.10 -12.44 -16.11
C GLY A 66 -10.15 -12.76 -15.03
N ALA A 67 -9.74 -12.85 -13.76
CA ALA A 67 -10.57 -13.30 -12.65
C ALA A 67 -11.16 -12.18 -11.79
N ASP A 68 -10.71 -10.94 -11.99
CA ASP A 68 -11.15 -9.79 -11.21
C ASP A 68 -12.42 -9.16 -11.80
N ARG A 69 -13.07 -8.27 -11.04
CA ARG A 69 -14.25 -7.53 -11.53
C ARG A 69 -13.93 -6.68 -12.77
N PHE A 70 -12.73 -6.12 -12.82
CA PHE A 70 -12.21 -5.35 -13.94
C PHE A 70 -10.86 -5.95 -14.32
N ASN A 71 -10.72 -6.33 -15.60
CA ASN A 71 -9.50 -6.94 -16.12
C ASN A 71 -8.93 -6.06 -17.22
N LEU A 72 -7.61 -5.91 -17.22
CA LEU A 72 -6.89 -5.08 -18.16
C LEU A 72 -6.62 -5.89 -19.44
N GLU A 73 -7.01 -5.41 -20.61
CA GLU A 73 -6.51 -6.03 -21.84
C GLU A 73 -5.07 -5.55 -22.09
N SER A 74 -4.11 -6.47 -22.00
CA SER A 74 -2.68 -6.20 -22.27
C SER A 74 -2.03 -7.30 -23.10
N ASP A 75 -0.94 -6.95 -23.78
CA ASP A 75 -0.05 -7.94 -24.38
C ASP A 75 0.70 -8.74 -23.30
N ASP A 76 1.31 -9.85 -23.70
CA ASP A 76 2.02 -10.72 -22.75
C ASP A 76 3.21 -9.98 -22.15
N VAL A 77 3.23 -9.86 -20.83
CA VAL A 77 4.33 -9.27 -20.08
C VAL A 77 5.64 -10.02 -20.32
N LEU A 78 5.60 -11.30 -20.68
CA LEU A 78 6.78 -12.10 -21.02
C LEU A 78 7.31 -11.89 -22.44
N SER A 79 6.66 -11.07 -23.27
CA SER A 79 7.17 -10.77 -24.61
C SER A 79 8.51 -10.02 -24.56
N ASP A 80 9.41 -10.28 -25.52
CA ASP A 80 10.77 -9.70 -25.56
C ASP A 80 10.78 -8.18 -25.37
N ARG A 81 9.81 -7.49 -25.98
CA ARG A 81 9.63 -6.04 -25.84
C ARG A 81 9.37 -5.65 -24.38
N ARG A 82 8.37 -6.28 -23.75
CA ARG A 82 7.98 -5.99 -22.35
C ARG A 82 9.08 -6.36 -21.38
N GLN A 83 9.80 -7.45 -21.63
CA GLN A 83 10.97 -7.84 -20.82
C GLN A 83 12.06 -6.78 -20.87
N GLY A 84 12.37 -6.22 -22.05
CA GLY A 84 13.31 -5.10 -22.18
C GLY A 84 12.86 -3.84 -21.43
N GLU A 85 11.57 -3.50 -21.51
CA GLU A 85 10.98 -2.36 -20.78
C GLU A 85 11.06 -2.54 -19.26
N ILE A 86 10.78 -3.75 -18.76
CA ILE A 86 10.86 -4.05 -17.32
C ILE A 86 12.31 -4.01 -16.84
N LEU A 87 13.28 -4.49 -17.63
CA LEU A 87 14.69 -4.37 -17.27
C LEU A 87 15.11 -2.89 -17.14
N ALA A 88 14.63 -2.02 -18.05
CA ALA A 88 14.89 -0.59 -17.92
C ALA A 88 14.29 0.02 -16.64
N VAL A 89 13.08 -0.40 -16.25
CA VAL A 89 12.47 -0.02 -14.97
C VAL A 89 13.31 -0.49 -13.79
N VAL A 90 13.76 -1.75 -13.81
CA VAL A 90 14.60 -2.32 -12.75
C VAL A 90 15.92 -1.56 -12.62
N GLU A 91 16.55 -1.18 -13.73
CA GLU A 91 17.78 -0.36 -13.67
C GLU A 91 17.53 1.04 -13.09
N GLY A 92 16.44 1.70 -13.43
CA GLY A 92 16.08 2.99 -12.81
C GLY A 92 15.85 2.86 -11.31
N LEU A 93 15.06 1.86 -10.90
CA LEU A 93 14.80 1.56 -9.48
C LEU A 93 16.05 1.11 -8.72
N ALA A 94 17.06 0.55 -9.40
CA ALA A 94 18.33 0.18 -8.79
C ALA A 94 19.15 1.39 -8.32
N GLU A 95 18.92 2.59 -8.86
CA GLU A 95 19.53 3.83 -8.37
C GLU A 95 19.06 4.19 -6.96
N PHE A 96 17.87 3.72 -6.56
CA PHE A 96 17.43 3.78 -5.17
C PHE A 96 18.30 2.89 -4.25
N ALA A 97 19.14 1.99 -4.76
CA ALA A 97 20.02 1.14 -3.95
C ALA A 97 19.29 0.48 -2.75
N PRO A 98 18.18 -0.25 -2.98
CA PRO A 98 17.43 -0.84 -1.88
C PRO A 98 18.27 -1.88 -1.14
N THR A 99 18.20 -1.85 0.19
CA THR A 99 18.75 -2.89 1.07
C THR A 99 17.75 -4.01 1.31
N ARG A 100 16.46 -3.76 1.03
CA ARG A 100 15.37 -4.73 1.17
C ARG A 100 14.34 -4.54 0.07
N VAL A 101 13.77 -5.66 -0.38
CA VAL A 101 12.65 -5.69 -1.32
C VAL A 101 11.46 -6.36 -0.65
N ALA A 102 10.37 -5.62 -0.46
CA ALA A 102 9.12 -6.11 0.06
C ALA A 102 8.10 -6.31 -1.08
N ILE A 103 7.39 -7.43 -1.05
CA ILE A 103 6.49 -7.87 -2.13
C ILE A 103 5.09 -8.17 -1.60
N GLU A 104 4.09 -8.09 -2.47
CA GLU A 104 2.67 -8.40 -2.20
C GLU A 104 2.39 -9.92 -2.07
N SER A 105 3.25 -10.61 -1.34
CA SER A 105 3.01 -12.00 -0.94
C SER A 105 2.59 -12.07 0.54
N PRO A 106 1.70 -12.99 0.92
CA PRO A 106 1.22 -13.10 2.30
C PRO A 106 2.35 -13.23 3.33
N TRP A 107 2.22 -12.54 4.46
CA TRP A 107 3.16 -12.64 5.56
C TRP A 107 3.36 -14.09 6.01
N GLY A 108 4.62 -14.50 6.12
CA GLY A 108 5.00 -15.88 6.43
C GLY A 108 5.00 -16.83 5.24
N ASP A 109 4.73 -16.34 4.02
CA ASP A 109 4.93 -17.12 2.80
C ASP A 109 6.41 -17.51 2.64
N THR A 110 6.65 -18.81 2.51
CA THR A 110 7.99 -19.35 2.24
C THR A 110 8.17 -19.69 0.76
N ILE A 111 7.09 -19.67 -0.04
CA ILE A 111 7.12 -20.02 -1.46
C ILE A 111 7.79 -18.91 -2.26
N SER A 112 7.42 -17.64 -2.06
CA SER A 112 8.00 -16.53 -2.83
C SER A 112 9.52 -16.40 -2.59
N PRO A 113 10.03 -16.42 -1.34
CA PRO A 113 11.48 -16.45 -1.11
C PRO A 113 12.19 -17.67 -1.73
N ALA A 114 11.57 -18.86 -1.70
CA ALA A 114 12.14 -20.05 -2.32
C ALA A 114 12.18 -19.96 -3.86
N ARG A 115 11.13 -19.40 -4.48
CA ARG A 115 11.11 -19.10 -5.92
C ARG A 115 12.18 -18.07 -6.30
N TYR A 116 12.39 -17.06 -5.45
CA TYR A 116 13.47 -16.10 -5.63
C TYR A 116 14.86 -16.78 -5.59
N GLN A 117 15.10 -17.72 -4.67
CA GLN A 117 16.36 -18.48 -4.66
C GLN A 117 16.55 -19.29 -5.95
N ALA A 118 15.52 -20.01 -6.40
CA ALA A 118 15.59 -20.78 -7.65
C ALA A 118 15.87 -19.86 -8.86
N TYR A 119 15.30 -18.65 -8.88
CA TYR A 119 15.61 -17.63 -9.89
C TYR A 119 17.08 -17.19 -9.83
N MET A 120 17.62 -16.93 -8.62
CA MET A 120 19.04 -16.57 -8.42
C MET A 120 20.01 -17.68 -8.86
N GLU A 121 19.61 -18.94 -8.74
CA GLU A 121 20.37 -20.11 -9.18
C GLU A 121 20.27 -20.38 -10.70
N GLY A 122 19.43 -19.62 -11.41
CA GLY A 122 19.16 -19.80 -12.84
C GLY A 122 18.24 -20.97 -13.16
N GLU A 123 17.57 -21.55 -12.15
CA GLU A 123 16.68 -22.71 -12.27
C GLU A 123 15.19 -22.32 -12.33
N GLY A 124 14.85 -21.09 -11.94
CA GLY A 124 13.48 -20.59 -11.88
C GLY A 124 13.11 -19.64 -13.03
N GLU A 125 12.07 -19.97 -13.78
CA GLU A 125 11.42 -19.02 -14.69
C GLU A 125 10.52 -18.05 -13.92
N LEU A 126 10.62 -16.76 -14.25
CA LEU A 126 9.76 -15.74 -13.67
C LEU A 126 8.34 -15.85 -14.23
N SER A 127 7.36 -15.86 -13.32
CA SER A 127 5.94 -15.75 -13.64
C SER A 127 5.57 -14.33 -14.10
N ARG A 128 4.32 -14.13 -14.51
CA ARG A 128 3.81 -12.83 -14.95
C ARG A 128 3.55 -11.83 -13.82
N GLN A 129 3.74 -12.24 -12.57
CA GLN A 129 3.49 -11.45 -11.38
C GLN A 129 4.53 -10.33 -11.24
N GLU A 130 4.10 -9.11 -10.89
CA GLU A 130 4.93 -7.92 -10.71
C GLU A 130 6.00 -8.09 -9.61
N GLU A 131 5.70 -8.87 -8.58
CA GLU A 131 6.62 -9.25 -7.51
C GLU A 131 7.84 -9.99 -8.05
N GLU A 132 7.66 -10.78 -9.11
CA GLU A 132 8.73 -11.52 -9.77
C GLU A 132 9.36 -10.70 -10.89
N GLN A 133 8.54 -10.06 -11.73
CA GLN A 133 9.02 -9.28 -12.87
C GLN A 133 9.83 -8.05 -12.45
N ILE A 134 9.46 -7.38 -11.34
CA ILE A 134 10.16 -6.21 -10.82
C ILE A 134 10.88 -6.55 -9.51
N GLY A 135 10.16 -7.10 -8.52
CA GLY A 135 10.70 -7.32 -7.17
C GLY A 135 11.92 -8.26 -7.17
N PHE A 136 11.78 -9.46 -7.74
CA PHE A 136 12.89 -10.44 -7.78
C PHE A 136 14.06 -9.92 -8.60
N ARG A 137 13.79 -9.31 -9.75
CA ARG A 137 14.86 -8.73 -10.59
C ARG A 137 15.64 -7.64 -9.88
N LEU A 138 14.94 -6.74 -9.17
CA LEU A 138 15.58 -5.69 -8.41
C LEU A 138 16.39 -6.23 -7.23
N ALA A 139 15.85 -7.20 -6.50
CA ALA A 139 16.57 -7.87 -5.42
C ALA A 139 17.85 -8.56 -5.94
N ALA A 140 17.75 -9.27 -7.07
CA ALA A 140 18.88 -9.93 -7.71
C ALA A 140 19.93 -8.91 -8.18
N ARG A 141 19.49 -7.81 -8.81
CA ARG A 141 20.35 -6.73 -9.29
C ARG A 141 21.16 -6.09 -8.16
N MET A 142 20.57 -5.99 -6.96
CA MET A 142 21.19 -5.48 -5.75
C MET A 142 21.97 -6.53 -4.95
N GLY A 143 21.99 -7.79 -5.40
CA GLY A 143 22.68 -8.88 -4.70
C GLY A 143 22.07 -9.20 -3.33
N LEU A 144 20.77 -8.97 -3.15
CA LEU A 144 20.09 -9.25 -1.90
C LEU A 144 19.85 -10.76 -1.74
N GLU A 145 20.08 -11.28 -0.54
CA GLU A 145 19.90 -12.70 -0.24
C GLU A 145 18.44 -13.15 -0.30
N THR A 146 17.47 -12.24 -0.12
CA THR A 146 16.06 -12.61 -0.08
C THR A 146 15.12 -11.46 -0.44
N VAL A 147 13.83 -11.80 -0.60
CA VAL A 147 12.70 -10.88 -0.72
C VAL A 147 11.75 -11.10 0.45
N TYR A 148 10.98 -10.07 0.83
CA TYR A 148 10.15 -10.08 2.03
C TYR A 148 8.66 -10.02 1.69
N PRO A 149 7.92 -11.13 1.85
CA PRO A 149 6.46 -11.11 1.83
C PRO A 149 5.90 -10.25 2.96
N VAL A 150 5.11 -9.22 2.64
CA VAL A 150 4.54 -8.31 3.65
C VAL A 150 3.02 -8.14 3.57
N ASP A 151 2.36 -8.76 2.58
CA ASP A 151 0.91 -8.67 2.42
C ASP A 151 0.14 -9.37 3.56
N VAL A 152 -1.10 -8.99 3.75
CA VAL A 152 -2.05 -9.68 4.62
C VAL A 152 -3.36 -9.87 3.88
N LYS A 153 -3.81 -11.11 3.74
CA LYS A 153 -5.14 -11.39 3.19
C LYS A 153 -6.19 -11.22 4.28
N ILE A 154 -7.12 -10.29 4.08
CA ILE A 154 -8.35 -10.12 4.88
C ILE A 154 -9.52 -10.19 3.93
N GLY A 155 -10.54 -10.98 4.28
CA GLY A 155 -11.81 -10.98 3.54
C GLY A 155 -12.54 -9.66 3.78
N LEU A 156 -12.83 -8.92 2.72
CA LEU A 156 -13.68 -7.74 2.80
C LEU A 156 -15.13 -8.19 3.10
N PRO A 157 -15.93 -7.37 3.79
CA PRO A 157 -17.29 -7.75 4.18
C PRO A 157 -18.27 -7.62 2.99
N ASP A 158 -18.00 -8.31 1.89
CA ASP A 158 -18.80 -8.25 0.65
C ASP A 158 -20.26 -8.71 0.91
N ASP A 159 -20.47 -9.81 1.65
CA ASP A 159 -21.80 -10.30 2.04
C ASP A 159 -22.65 -9.23 2.76
N ARG A 160 -21.97 -8.36 3.53
CA ARG A 160 -22.62 -7.26 4.24
C ARG A 160 -23.11 -6.19 3.28
N LEU A 161 -22.29 -5.85 2.27
CA LEU A 161 -22.68 -4.91 1.22
C LEU A 161 -23.82 -5.46 0.37
N GLU A 162 -23.76 -6.75 -0.01
CA GLU A 162 -24.83 -7.41 -0.76
C GLU A 162 -26.17 -7.34 -0.01
N SER A 163 -26.14 -7.60 1.30
CA SER A 163 -27.32 -7.51 2.15
C SER A 163 -27.92 -6.09 2.18
N VAL A 164 -27.06 -5.06 2.25
CA VAL A 164 -27.50 -3.65 2.19
C VAL A 164 -28.11 -3.30 0.84
N LEU A 165 -27.47 -3.71 -0.25
CA LEU A 165 -27.95 -3.44 -1.61
C LEU A 165 -29.28 -4.14 -1.90
N ALA A 166 -29.47 -5.36 -1.37
CA ALA A 166 -30.74 -6.08 -1.49
C ALA A 166 -31.88 -5.39 -0.71
N ALA A 167 -31.58 -4.87 0.48
CA ALA A 167 -32.55 -4.15 1.31
C ALA A 167 -32.84 -2.73 0.81
N ARG A 168 -31.87 -2.10 0.12
CA ARG A 168 -31.92 -0.72 -0.38
C ARG A 168 -31.41 -0.62 -1.81
N PRO A 169 -32.22 -1.03 -2.81
CA PRO A 169 -31.81 -1.07 -4.21
C PRO A 169 -31.37 0.28 -4.78
N GLU A 170 -31.84 1.40 -4.24
CA GLU A 170 -31.47 2.76 -4.66
C GLU A 170 -29.98 3.06 -4.42
N LEU A 171 -29.33 2.38 -3.47
CA LEU A 171 -27.89 2.48 -3.24
C LEU A 171 -27.08 1.82 -4.37
N GLY A 172 -27.72 1.02 -5.23
CA GLY A 172 -27.09 0.43 -6.41
C GLY A 172 -26.48 1.46 -7.38
N ARG A 173 -26.88 2.73 -7.30
CA ARG A 173 -26.26 3.83 -8.06
C ARG A 173 -24.75 3.97 -7.79
N TYR A 174 -24.28 3.66 -6.58
CA TYR A 174 -22.86 3.72 -6.25
C TYR A 174 -22.09 2.57 -6.93
N MET A 175 -22.71 1.39 -7.01
CA MET A 175 -22.13 0.25 -7.75
C MET A 175 -22.13 0.49 -9.26
N ALA A 176 -23.14 1.18 -9.80
CA ALA A 176 -23.14 1.63 -11.18
C ALA A 176 -22.01 2.63 -11.46
N GLY A 177 -21.81 3.61 -10.57
CA GLY A 177 -20.67 4.54 -10.66
C GLY A 177 -19.31 3.83 -10.58
N LEU A 178 -19.17 2.83 -9.69
CA LEU A 178 -17.97 2.00 -9.63
C LEU A 178 -17.72 1.26 -10.94
N GLN A 179 -18.78 0.74 -11.57
CA GLN A 179 -18.71 0.07 -12.86
C GLN A 179 -18.18 0.99 -13.95
N GLU A 180 -18.78 2.17 -14.11
CA GLU A 180 -18.35 3.18 -15.09
C GLU A 180 -16.90 3.61 -14.85
N TYR A 181 -16.52 3.85 -13.59
CA TYR A 181 -15.16 4.20 -13.22
C TYR A 181 -14.16 3.08 -13.56
N GLY A 182 -14.46 1.84 -13.21
CA GLY A 182 -13.57 0.71 -13.47
C GLY A 182 -13.39 0.44 -14.96
N GLU A 183 -14.46 0.54 -15.76
CA GLU A 183 -14.39 0.44 -17.23
C GLU A 183 -13.52 1.56 -17.82
N TRP A 184 -13.71 2.80 -17.38
CA TRP A 184 -12.88 3.93 -17.78
C TRP A 184 -11.41 3.73 -17.40
N ALA A 185 -11.14 3.24 -16.19
CA ALA A 185 -9.79 2.98 -15.70
C ALA A 185 -9.10 1.90 -16.53
N MET A 186 -9.76 0.77 -16.81
CA MET A 186 -9.21 -0.30 -17.65
C MET A 186 -8.97 0.16 -19.08
N ALA A 187 -9.90 0.90 -19.68
CA ALA A 187 -9.74 1.43 -21.02
C ALA A 187 -8.56 2.41 -21.10
N SER A 188 -8.41 3.29 -20.09
CA SER A 188 -7.29 4.22 -19.99
C SER A 188 -5.96 3.50 -19.83
N MET A 189 -5.92 2.49 -18.96
CA MET A 189 -4.71 1.69 -18.76
C MET A 189 -4.34 0.86 -19.99
N GLY A 190 -5.33 0.25 -20.66
CA GLY A 190 -5.11 -0.50 -21.90
C GLY A 190 -4.54 0.41 -22.99
N LYS A 191 -5.06 1.64 -23.09
CA LYS A 191 -4.50 2.65 -23.99
C LYS A 191 -3.05 2.98 -23.64
N TRP A 192 -2.74 3.27 -22.38
CA TRP A 192 -1.37 3.59 -21.95
C TRP A 192 -0.38 2.47 -22.24
N LEU A 193 -0.76 1.21 -22.03
CA LEU A 193 0.10 0.07 -22.38
C LEU A 193 0.23 -0.10 -23.90
N SER A 194 -0.84 0.12 -24.66
CA SER A 194 -0.79 -0.04 -26.12
C SER A 194 0.07 1.04 -26.80
N GLU A 195 0.10 2.24 -26.24
CA GLU A 195 0.80 3.42 -26.79
C GLU A 195 2.17 3.67 -26.15
N GLY A 196 2.48 3.01 -25.03
CA GLY A 196 3.66 3.29 -24.20
C GLY A 196 4.36 2.04 -23.64
N SER A 197 5.40 2.31 -22.85
CA SER A 197 6.18 1.27 -22.17
C SER A 197 5.62 0.92 -20.79
N VAL A 198 6.07 -0.21 -20.22
CA VAL A 198 5.81 -0.55 -18.82
C VAL A 198 6.26 0.58 -17.87
N GLY A 199 7.41 1.20 -18.13
CA GLY A 199 7.92 2.30 -17.31
C GLY A 199 7.00 3.52 -17.31
N GLN A 200 6.46 3.89 -18.48
CA GLN A 200 5.52 5.01 -18.60
C GLN A 200 4.17 4.72 -17.94
N MET A 201 3.70 3.47 -18.03
CA MET A 201 2.53 3.02 -17.28
C MET A 201 2.74 3.17 -15.77
N LEU A 202 3.84 2.63 -15.25
CA LEU A 202 4.19 2.72 -13.83
C LEU A 202 4.37 4.18 -13.38
N TYR A 203 5.02 5.02 -14.19
CA TYR A 203 5.14 6.46 -13.92
C TYR A 203 3.76 7.10 -13.74
N ARG A 204 2.85 6.91 -14.70
CA ARG A 204 1.48 7.47 -14.65
C ARG A 204 0.72 7.01 -13.41
N MET A 205 0.76 5.73 -13.11
CA MET A 205 0.08 5.14 -11.94
C MET A 205 0.59 5.65 -10.60
N ASN A 206 1.83 6.14 -10.55
CA ASN A 206 2.45 6.66 -9.33
C ASN A 206 2.45 8.19 -9.26
N THR A 207 1.81 8.88 -10.20
CA THR A 207 1.56 10.32 -10.08
C THR A 207 0.68 10.63 -8.86
N PRO A 208 0.83 11.81 -8.22
CA PRO A 208 -0.03 12.20 -7.11
C PRO A 208 -1.53 12.15 -7.46
N GLU A 209 -1.89 12.46 -8.71
CA GLU A 209 -3.27 12.39 -9.18
C GLU A 209 -3.77 10.95 -9.30
N ALA A 210 -3.00 10.04 -9.90
CA ALA A 210 -3.37 8.63 -9.98
C ALA A 210 -3.48 7.97 -8.60
N ILE A 211 -2.56 8.29 -7.68
CA ILE A 211 -2.61 7.81 -6.30
C ILE A 211 -3.88 8.31 -5.60
N ALA A 212 -4.25 9.59 -5.75
CA ALA A 212 -5.48 10.12 -5.18
C ALA A 212 -6.72 9.38 -5.73
N TRP A 213 -6.74 9.05 -7.02
CA TRP A 213 -7.81 8.28 -7.63
C TRP A 213 -7.89 6.83 -7.15
N ALA A 214 -6.74 6.19 -6.90
CA ALA A 214 -6.69 4.82 -6.38
C ALA A 214 -7.38 4.68 -5.00
N ASP A 215 -7.33 5.72 -4.17
CA ASP A 215 -8.03 5.73 -2.87
C ASP A 215 -9.51 6.09 -2.99
N ARG A 216 -9.79 7.07 -3.86
CA ARG A 216 -11.09 7.71 -4.00
C ARG A 216 -12.22 6.72 -4.28
N GLY A 217 -11.95 5.63 -5.00
CA GLY A 217 -12.94 4.59 -5.28
C GLY A 217 -13.59 4.01 -4.02
N TYR A 218 -12.82 3.78 -2.95
CA TYR A 218 -13.32 3.28 -1.67
C TYR A 218 -14.26 4.28 -0.99
N LEU A 219 -13.89 5.56 -1.00
CA LEU A 219 -14.66 6.62 -0.36
C LEU A 219 -15.89 7.06 -1.18
N GLU A 220 -15.80 7.00 -2.51
CA GLU A 220 -16.88 7.45 -3.39
C GLU A 220 -17.94 6.38 -3.61
N PHE A 221 -17.55 5.11 -3.75
CA PHE A 221 -18.48 4.04 -4.13
C PHE A 221 -18.86 3.11 -2.98
N PHE A 222 -17.98 2.89 -2.00
CA PHE A 222 -18.25 1.93 -0.91
C PHE A 222 -18.67 2.62 0.38
N LEU A 223 -17.98 3.69 0.81
CA LEU A 223 -18.35 4.42 2.03
C LEU A 223 -19.83 4.85 2.09
N PRO A 224 -20.47 5.30 0.99
CA PRO A 224 -21.88 5.71 1.03
C PRO A 224 -22.88 4.54 1.10
N LEU A 225 -22.44 3.29 1.08
CA LEU A 225 -23.29 2.10 1.19
C LEU A 225 -23.75 1.91 2.64
N GLY A 226 -24.73 2.70 3.05
CA GLY A 226 -25.29 2.70 4.40
C GLY A 226 -26.46 3.68 4.48
N ALA A 227 -27.28 3.57 5.51
CA ALA A 227 -28.32 4.55 5.82
C ALA A 227 -28.86 4.31 7.23
N GLY A 228 -29.22 5.39 7.92
CA GLY A 228 -29.63 5.33 9.32
C GLY A 228 -28.46 4.91 10.20
N ASP A 229 -28.65 3.85 10.97
CA ASP A 229 -27.65 3.22 11.86
C ASP A 229 -26.87 2.07 11.19
N ASP A 230 -27.07 1.84 9.90
CA ASP A 230 -26.32 0.85 9.12
C ASP A 230 -25.02 1.46 8.55
N TYR A 231 -23.88 0.99 9.06
CA TYR A 231 -22.53 1.43 8.72
C TYR A 231 -21.78 0.48 7.76
N ALA A 232 -22.46 -0.37 6.98
CA ALA A 232 -21.82 -1.37 6.13
C ALA A 232 -20.69 -0.83 5.24
N GLY A 233 -20.89 0.32 4.59
CA GLY A 233 -19.88 0.98 3.76
C GLY A 233 -18.65 1.43 4.56
N ALA A 234 -18.87 1.96 5.76
CA ALA A 234 -17.77 2.35 6.65
C ALA A 234 -17.04 1.11 7.19
N GLU A 235 -17.74 0.02 7.51
CA GLU A 235 -17.14 -1.26 7.91
C GLU A 235 -16.27 -1.85 6.80
N TYR A 236 -16.72 -1.74 5.55
CA TYR A 236 -15.97 -2.16 4.36
C TYR A 236 -14.66 -1.40 4.22
N VAL A 237 -14.74 -0.06 4.20
CA VAL A 237 -13.57 0.81 4.07
C VAL A 237 -12.64 0.66 5.28
N ALA A 238 -13.18 0.49 6.49
CA ALA A 238 -12.38 0.22 7.68
C ALA A 238 -11.61 -1.10 7.58
N THR A 239 -12.19 -2.15 6.99
CA THR A 239 -11.51 -3.43 6.75
C THR A 239 -10.37 -3.29 5.75
N TRP A 240 -10.57 -2.49 4.68
CA TRP A 240 -9.50 -2.15 3.73
C TRP A 240 -8.36 -1.38 4.41
N TYR A 241 -8.70 -0.42 5.28
CA TYR A 241 -7.72 0.31 6.08
C TYR A 241 -6.96 -0.60 7.04
N GLU A 242 -7.65 -1.54 7.70
CA GLU A 242 -7.05 -2.53 8.59
C GLU A 242 -6.03 -3.41 7.85
N ARG A 243 -6.35 -3.87 6.64
CA ARG A 243 -5.41 -4.64 5.80
C ARG A 243 -4.13 -3.85 5.56
N ASN A 244 -4.25 -2.62 5.09
CA ASN A 244 -3.10 -1.74 4.83
C ASN A 244 -2.29 -1.40 6.09
N LEU A 245 -2.95 -1.23 7.23
CA LEU A 245 -2.26 -1.01 8.50
C LEU A 245 -1.46 -2.24 8.94
N LYS A 246 -1.98 -3.45 8.72
CA LYS A 246 -1.23 -4.68 8.99
C LYS A 246 -0.04 -4.87 8.04
N ILE A 247 -0.19 -4.51 6.76
CA ILE A 247 0.92 -4.49 5.80
C ILE A 247 2.01 -3.52 6.29
N PHE A 248 1.63 -2.31 6.70
CA PHE A 248 2.57 -1.34 7.26
C PHE A 248 3.24 -1.85 8.55
N SER A 249 2.51 -2.57 9.41
CA SER A 249 3.10 -3.25 10.57
C SER A 249 4.14 -4.32 10.17
N ASN A 250 3.98 -4.99 9.02
CA ASN A 250 4.95 -5.94 8.51
C ASN A 250 6.20 -5.25 7.96
N LEU A 251 6.06 -4.09 7.31
CA LEU A 251 7.20 -3.25 6.91
C LEU A 251 8.05 -2.84 8.12
N HIS A 252 7.41 -2.50 9.26
CA HIS A 252 8.12 -2.27 10.52
C HIS A 252 8.92 -3.49 11.01
N ARG A 253 8.40 -4.71 10.84
CA ARG A 253 9.05 -5.95 11.33
C ARG A 253 10.28 -6.31 10.52
N ILE A 254 10.29 -5.96 9.25
CA ILE A 254 11.39 -6.32 8.34
C ILE A 254 12.43 -5.22 8.20
N SER A 255 12.32 -4.07 8.87
CA SER A 255 13.22 -2.93 8.65
C SER A 255 13.90 -2.45 9.92
N ALA A 256 15.06 -1.82 9.75
CA ALA A 256 15.84 -1.18 10.80
C ALA A 256 16.35 0.19 10.33
N PRO A 257 16.63 1.14 11.24
CA PRO A 257 17.18 2.46 10.89
C PRO A 257 18.33 2.39 9.88
N GLY A 258 18.27 3.21 8.83
CA GLY A 258 19.22 3.20 7.71
C GLY A 258 18.88 2.23 6.57
N ASP A 259 17.87 1.36 6.72
CA ASP A 259 17.40 0.53 5.60
C ASP A 259 16.74 1.37 4.49
N ARG A 260 16.89 0.89 3.26
CA ARG A 260 16.25 1.41 2.05
C ARG A 260 15.32 0.33 1.52
N VAL A 261 14.03 0.45 1.80
CA VAL A 261 13.03 -0.58 1.51
C VAL A 261 12.29 -0.21 0.24
N PHE A 262 12.50 -1.00 -0.81
CA PHE A 262 11.63 -0.97 -1.99
C PHE A 262 10.40 -1.83 -1.75
N VAL A 263 9.22 -1.34 -2.13
CA VAL A 263 7.94 -2.01 -1.95
C VAL A 263 7.19 -2.01 -3.28
N VAL A 264 6.86 -3.19 -3.81
CA VAL A 264 6.02 -3.35 -5.01
C VAL A 264 4.68 -3.98 -4.64
N PHE A 265 3.61 -3.23 -4.89
CA PHE A 265 2.22 -3.59 -4.54
C PHE A 265 1.26 -3.07 -5.63
N GLY A 266 0.07 -3.66 -5.72
CA GLY A 266 -1.04 -3.12 -6.48
C GLY A 266 -1.35 -1.68 -6.07
N ALA A 267 -1.62 -0.82 -7.06
CA ALA A 267 -1.74 0.63 -6.84
C ALA A 267 -2.82 1.05 -5.82
N GLY A 268 -3.83 0.20 -5.58
CA GLY A 268 -4.86 0.44 -4.55
C GLY A 268 -4.31 0.53 -3.12
N HIS A 269 -3.15 -0.07 -2.83
CA HIS A 269 -2.52 -0.05 -1.50
C HIS A 269 -1.72 1.23 -1.24
N VAL A 270 -1.20 1.85 -2.31
CA VAL A 270 -0.25 2.97 -2.25
C VAL A 270 -0.75 4.17 -1.44
N PRO A 271 -2.01 4.63 -1.58
CA PRO A 271 -2.46 5.83 -0.87
C PRO A 271 -2.36 5.68 0.66
N HIS A 272 -2.80 4.54 1.17
CA HIS A 272 -2.75 4.24 2.60
C HIS A 272 -1.32 4.04 3.10
N LEU A 273 -0.51 3.26 2.38
CA LEU A 273 0.89 3.03 2.77
C LEU A 273 1.70 4.33 2.76
N ARG A 274 1.52 5.19 1.74
CA ARG A 274 2.16 6.52 1.70
C ARG A 274 1.72 7.39 2.87
N TYR A 275 0.43 7.38 3.20
CA TYR A 275 -0.08 8.11 4.37
C TYR A 275 0.57 7.64 5.67
N PHE A 276 0.68 6.32 5.88
CA PHE A 276 1.32 5.76 7.08
C PHE A 276 2.83 6.05 7.16
N VAL A 277 3.55 5.93 6.05
CA VAL A 277 4.97 6.28 5.96
C VAL A 277 5.17 7.76 6.30
N THR A 278 4.35 8.64 5.71
CA THR A 278 4.41 10.09 5.91
C THR A 278 4.22 10.50 7.37
N LEU A 279 3.33 9.83 8.10
CA LEU A 279 3.06 10.13 9.50
C LEU A 279 4.02 9.45 10.48
N SER A 280 4.82 8.50 10.02
CA SER A 280 5.67 7.72 10.91
C SER A 280 6.97 8.45 11.26
N PRO A 281 7.36 8.52 12.55
CA PRO A 281 8.67 9.05 12.93
C PRO A 281 9.82 8.08 12.59
N HIS A 282 9.53 6.86 12.12
CA HIS A 282 10.52 5.82 11.83
C HIS A 282 10.83 5.64 10.36
N PHE A 283 9.99 6.19 9.48
CA PHE A 283 10.14 6.10 8.04
C PHE A 283 10.19 7.48 7.41
N CYS A 284 10.77 7.53 6.23
CA CYS A 284 10.67 8.64 5.30
C CYS A 284 10.29 8.11 3.92
N LEU A 285 9.57 8.92 3.16
CA LEU A 285 9.07 8.56 1.85
C LEU A 285 10.04 8.99 0.76
N GLU A 286 10.28 8.10 -0.20
CA GLU A 286 10.99 8.40 -1.44
C GLU A 286 9.99 8.37 -2.60
N ASP A 287 10.16 9.28 -3.55
CA ASP A 287 9.25 9.38 -4.70
C ASP A 287 9.68 8.41 -5.81
N PRO A 288 8.86 7.40 -6.16
CA PRO A 288 9.15 6.48 -7.27
C PRO A 288 9.34 7.20 -8.61
N LEU A 289 8.73 8.37 -8.81
CA LEU A 289 8.85 9.12 -10.06
C LEU A 289 10.28 9.60 -10.34
N THR A 290 11.12 9.72 -9.30
CA THR A 290 12.56 10.04 -9.45
C THR A 290 13.31 8.97 -10.25
N TYR A 291 12.81 7.74 -10.25
CA TYR A 291 13.46 6.54 -10.79
C TYR A 291 12.73 5.95 -12.00
N LEU A 292 11.64 6.59 -12.43
CA LEU A 292 10.80 6.15 -13.54
C LEU A 292 10.85 7.18 -14.66
N THR A 293 10.75 6.70 -15.91
CA THR A 293 10.74 7.56 -17.09
C THR A 293 9.31 7.86 -17.53
N GLU A 294 9.02 9.13 -17.85
CA GLU A 294 7.74 9.62 -18.39
C GLU A 294 7.42 9.15 -19.83
#